data_AF-R8W1L5-F1
#
_entry.id   AF-R8W1L5-F1
#
_cell.length_a   1.000
_cell.length_b   1.000
_cell.length_c   1.000
_cell.angle_alpha   90.00
_cell.angle_beta   90.00
_cell.angle_gamma   90.00
#
_symmetry.space_group_name_H-M   'P 1'
#
loop_
_entity.id
_entity.type
_entity.pdbx_description
1 polymer ?
#
loop_
_entity_poly.entity_id
_entity_poly.type
_entity_poly.pdbx_seq_one_letter_code
_entity_poly.pdbx_strand_id
1 'polypeptide(L)'
;MGILKAFFNNTRKPKGLLGRCMVGSMNHAHAALADWGLSHLPETGPTEIAELGCGGGRNIRALLRKYPAATVTALDYSEISVEKAKSVNRKGLQASAAVSYREMCLAFPSRMVHLIW
;
A
#
# COMPACT_ATOMS: atom_id res chain seq x y z
N MET A 1 -28.32 4.86 14.80
CA MET A 1 -27.02 5.22 14.17
C MET A 1 -26.12 3.99 14.24
N GLY A 2 -26.18 3.12 13.23
CA GLY A 2 -25.82 1.69 13.36
C GLY A 2 -24.37 1.33 13.06
N ILE A 3 -24.01 0.11 13.44
CA ILE A 3 -22.72 -0.58 13.23
C ILE A 3 -22.09 -0.34 11.85
N LEU A 4 -22.90 -0.23 10.78
CA LEU A 4 -22.44 0.08 9.43
C LEU A 4 -21.66 1.42 9.35
N LYS A 5 -22.16 2.48 10.00
CA LYS A 5 -21.47 3.79 10.01
C LYS A 5 -20.13 3.71 10.76
N ALA A 6 -20.08 2.94 11.85
CA ALA A 6 -18.85 2.71 12.60
C ALA A 6 -17.83 1.90 11.78
N PHE A 7 -18.29 0.92 11.01
CA PHE A 7 -17.43 0.18 10.08
C PHE A 7 -16.86 1.11 9.00
N PHE A 8 -17.70 1.83 8.26
CA PHE A 8 -17.25 2.73 7.18
C PHE A 8 -16.36 3.88 7.67
N ASN A 9 -16.50 4.36 8.90
CA ASN A 9 -15.57 5.35 9.46
C ASN A 9 -14.11 4.88 9.55
N ASN A 10 -13.85 3.57 9.44
CA ASN A 10 -12.49 3.02 9.42
C ASN A 10 -11.79 3.16 8.06
N THR A 11 -12.47 3.57 6.98
CA THR A 11 -11.83 3.80 5.66
C THR A 11 -10.82 4.92 5.70
N ARG A 12 -11.01 5.91 6.60
CA ARG A 12 -10.07 7.02 6.80
C ARG A 12 -8.81 6.54 7.54
N LYS A 13 -8.93 6.30 8.85
CA LYS A 13 -7.86 5.78 9.70
C LYS A 13 -8.39 4.54 10.43
N PRO A 14 -8.03 3.32 9.98
CA PRO A 14 -8.54 2.09 10.57
C PRO A 14 -8.07 1.96 12.02
N LYS A 15 -8.97 1.54 12.90
CA LYS A 15 -8.71 1.33 14.33
C LYS A 15 -9.33 0.02 14.80
N GLY A 16 -8.65 -0.64 15.74
CA GLY A 16 -9.13 -1.88 16.36
C GLY A 16 -9.45 -2.99 15.37
N LEU A 17 -10.28 -3.94 15.78
CA LEU A 17 -10.61 -5.13 14.98
C LEU A 17 -11.38 -4.79 13.69
N LEU A 18 -12.35 -3.88 13.77
CA LEU A 18 -13.12 -3.45 12.60
C LEU A 18 -12.24 -2.76 11.56
N GLY A 19 -11.26 -1.97 11.99
CA GLY A 19 -10.27 -1.37 11.09
C GLY A 19 -9.40 -2.41 10.39
N ARG A 20 -8.97 -3.47 11.10
CA ARG A 20 -8.20 -4.57 10.50
C ARG A 20 -9.01 -5.30 9.43
N CYS A 21 -10.28 -5.58 9.70
CA CYS A 21 -11.20 -6.17 8.73
C CYS A 21 -11.43 -5.24 7.53
N MET A 22 -11.66 -3.94 7.79
CA MET A 22 -11.87 -2.93 6.76
C MET A 22 -10.70 -2.87 5.78
N VAL A 23 -9.46 -2.69 6.26
CA VAL A 23 -8.26 -2.64 5.38
C VAL A 23 -8.12 -3.91 4.54
N GLY A 24 -8.41 -5.08 5.13
CA GLY A 24 -8.42 -6.34 4.40
C GLY A 24 -9.46 -6.36 3.27
N SER A 25 -10.68 -5.88 3.53
CA SER A 25 -11.73 -5.78 2.53
C SER A 25 -11.41 -4.80 1.42
N MET A 26 -10.74 -3.68 1.72
CA MET A 26 -10.36 -2.66 0.73
C MET A 26 -9.32 -3.17 -0.26
N ASN A 27 -8.43 -4.08 0.14
CA ASN A 27 -7.54 -4.77 -0.80
C ASN A 27 -8.33 -5.52 -1.88
N HIS A 28 -9.52 -6.06 -1.58
CA HIS A 28 -10.35 -6.72 -2.57
C HIS A 28 -11.20 -5.71 -3.35
N ALA A 29 -11.90 -4.82 -2.66
CA ALA A 29 -12.83 -3.87 -3.26
C ALA A 29 -12.17 -2.92 -4.27
N HIS A 30 -10.93 -2.48 -4.02
CA HIS A 30 -10.20 -1.59 -4.92
C HIS A 30 -9.30 -2.33 -5.92
N ALA A 31 -9.32 -3.66 -5.94
CA ALA A 31 -8.41 -4.45 -6.75
C ALA A 31 -8.47 -4.10 -8.24
N ALA A 32 -9.68 -4.06 -8.82
CA ALA A 32 -9.87 -3.78 -10.23
C ALA A 32 -9.42 -2.36 -10.62
N LEU A 33 -9.74 -1.36 -9.79
CA LEU A 33 -9.34 0.02 -10.01
C LEU A 33 -7.81 0.19 -9.93
N ALA A 34 -7.19 -0.42 -8.91
CA ALA A 34 -5.74 -0.41 -8.77
C ALA A 34 -5.05 -1.13 -9.93
N ASP A 35 -5.56 -2.28 -10.37
CA ASP A 35 -4.99 -3.01 -11.52
C ASP A 35 -5.12 -2.20 -12.80
N TRP A 36 -6.26 -1.54 -13.03
CA TRP A 36 -6.44 -0.62 -14.15
C TRP A 36 -5.44 0.54 -14.10
N GLY A 37 -5.23 1.17 -12.95
CA GLY A 37 -4.22 2.22 -12.85
C GLY A 37 -2.80 1.71 -13.12
N LEU A 38 -2.42 0.58 -12.51
CA LEU A 38 -1.10 -0.03 -12.67
C LEU A 38 -0.83 -0.52 -14.10
N SER A 39 -1.87 -0.82 -14.88
CA SER A 39 -1.70 -1.22 -16.29
C SER A 39 -1.20 -0.08 -17.17
N HIS A 40 -1.35 1.18 -16.75
CA HIS A 40 -0.85 2.34 -17.49
C HIS A 40 0.63 2.62 -17.22
N LEU A 41 1.24 1.95 -16.24
CA LEU A 41 2.68 2.02 -16.01
C LEU A 41 3.43 1.25 -17.11
N PRO A 42 4.63 1.70 -17.52
CA PRO A 42 5.39 1.07 -18.60
C PRO A 42 5.79 -0.38 -18.25
N GLU A 43 5.95 -1.24 -19.26
CA GLU A 43 6.29 -2.67 -19.04
C GLU A 43 7.67 -2.85 -18.39
N THR A 44 8.66 -2.12 -18.89
CA THR A 44 9.97 -1.95 -18.22
C THR A 44 9.97 -0.62 -17.50
N GLY A 45 10.50 -0.57 -16.28
CA GLY A 45 10.24 0.58 -15.44
C GLY A 45 11.25 0.80 -14.32
N PRO A 46 10.83 1.57 -13.30
CA PRO A 46 11.72 2.12 -12.28
C PRO A 46 12.35 1.03 -11.42
N THR A 47 13.60 1.24 -11.01
CA THR A 47 14.29 0.40 -10.02
C THR A 47 13.99 0.84 -8.59
N GLU A 48 13.40 2.02 -8.41
CA GLU A 48 13.04 2.59 -7.10
C GLU A 48 11.65 3.21 -7.15
N ILE A 49 10.78 2.79 -6.22
CA ILE A 49 9.37 3.20 -6.18
C ILE A 49 9.00 3.64 -4.76
N ALA A 50 8.36 4.80 -4.64
CA ALA A 50 7.68 5.24 -3.44
C ALA A 50 6.17 5.01 -3.56
N GLU A 51 5.62 4.17 -2.69
CA GLU A 51 4.17 3.97 -2.55
C GLU A 51 3.66 4.75 -1.34
N LEU A 52 3.01 5.89 -1.59
CA LEU A 52 2.51 6.79 -0.55
C LEU A 52 1.03 6.51 -0.27
N GLY A 53 0.70 6.19 0.99
CA GLY A 53 -0.64 5.72 1.33
C GLY A 53 -0.84 4.24 0.98
N CYS A 54 0.13 3.39 1.35
CA CYS A 54 0.19 2.01 0.87
C CYS A 54 -0.94 1.09 1.37
N GLY A 55 -1.76 1.54 2.32
CA GLY A 55 -2.96 0.85 2.77
C GLY A 55 -2.67 -0.58 3.22
N GLY A 56 -3.49 -1.52 2.78
CA GLY A 56 -3.29 -2.95 3.07
C GLY A 56 -2.15 -3.61 2.28
N GLY A 57 -1.37 -2.85 1.50
CA GLY A 57 -0.17 -3.30 0.80
C GLY A 57 -0.41 -4.13 -0.46
N ARG A 58 -1.61 -4.13 -1.04
CA ARG A 58 -1.87 -4.84 -2.31
C ARG A 58 -1.03 -4.28 -3.46
N ASN A 59 -0.96 -2.95 -3.58
CA ASN A 59 -0.27 -2.29 -4.70
C ASN A 59 1.23 -2.59 -4.67
N ILE A 60 1.84 -2.60 -3.48
CA ILE A 60 3.23 -3.07 -3.27
C ILE A 60 3.43 -4.44 -3.92
N ARG A 61 2.54 -5.40 -3.64
CA ARG A 61 2.63 -6.74 -4.21
C ARG A 61 2.51 -6.75 -5.74
N ALA A 62 1.64 -5.92 -6.29
CA ALA A 62 1.46 -5.81 -7.73
C ALA A 62 2.68 -5.17 -8.40
N LEU A 63 3.22 -4.11 -7.81
CA LEU A 63 4.43 -3.42 -8.26
C LEU A 63 5.65 -4.35 -8.24
N LEU A 64 5.88 -5.10 -7.16
CA LEU A 64 6.98 -6.07 -7.08
C LEU A 64 6.86 -7.23 -8.09
N ARG A 65 5.65 -7.57 -8.52
CA ARG A 65 5.45 -8.55 -9.59
C ARG A 65 5.72 -7.95 -10.97
N LYS A 66 5.29 -6.71 -11.19
CA LYS A 66 5.49 -6.00 -12.47
C LYS A 66 6.96 -5.61 -12.66
N TYR A 67 7.64 -5.20 -11.59
CA TYR A 67 9.04 -4.82 -11.57
C TYR A 67 9.82 -5.63 -10.53
N PRO A 68 10.22 -6.88 -10.84
CA PRO A 68 10.91 -7.75 -9.87
C PRO A 68 12.25 -7.23 -9.36
N ALA A 69 12.92 -6.39 -10.16
CA ALA A 69 14.19 -5.75 -9.79
C ALA A 69 14.02 -4.43 -9.03
N ALA A 70 12.78 -3.95 -8.87
CA ALA A 70 12.53 -2.68 -8.20
C ALA A 70 12.54 -2.83 -6.68
N THR A 71 13.08 -1.82 -6.00
CA THR A 71 12.90 -1.63 -4.57
C THR A 71 11.69 -0.74 -4.30
N VAL A 72 10.74 -1.21 -3.50
CA VAL A 72 9.54 -0.44 -3.12
C VAL A 72 9.67 0.06 -1.68
N THR A 73 9.68 1.37 -1.51
CA THR A 73 9.53 2.04 -0.22
C THR A 73 8.07 2.44 -0.05
N ALA A 74 7.39 1.89 0.95
CA ALA A 74 5.96 2.07 1.15
C ALA A 74 5.65 2.70 2.51
N LEU A 75 4.68 3.60 2.50
CA LEU A 75 4.36 4.46 3.65
C LEU A 75 2.87 4.54 3.87
N ASP A 76 2.46 4.46 5.13
CA ASP A 76 1.10 4.79 5.52
C ASP A 76 1.10 5.41 6.93
N TYR A 77 0.25 6.42 7.12
CA TYR A 77 0.09 7.12 8.39
C TYR A 77 -0.80 6.34 9.38
N SER A 78 -1.29 5.16 8.99
CA SER A 78 -2.03 4.20 9.80
C SER A 78 -1.17 2.98 10.10
N GLU A 79 -0.91 2.74 11.39
CA GLU A 79 -0.13 1.58 11.84
C GLU A 79 -0.80 0.26 11.46
N ILE A 80 -2.14 0.18 11.55
CA ILE A 80 -2.90 -1.01 11.13
C ILE A 80 -2.73 -1.28 9.62
N SER A 81 -2.66 -0.23 8.80
CA SER A 81 -2.38 -0.37 7.37
C SER A 81 -0.98 -0.95 7.16
N VAL A 82 0.04 -0.35 7.80
CA VAL A 82 1.44 -0.81 7.73
C VAL A 82 1.60 -2.26 8.19
N GLU A 83 0.99 -2.65 9.30
CA GLU A 83 1.01 -4.03 9.80
C GLU A 83 0.39 -4.99 8.78
N LYS A 84 -0.75 -4.62 8.19
CA LYS A 84 -1.41 -5.44 7.17
C LYS A 84 -0.57 -5.53 5.90
N ALA A 85 -0.01 -4.43 5.44
CA ALA A 85 0.88 -4.38 4.28
C ALA A 85 2.12 -5.26 4.50
N LYS A 86 2.76 -5.21 5.67
CA LYS A 86 3.87 -6.10 6.03
C LYS A 86 3.46 -7.57 6.01
N SER A 87 2.28 -7.89 6.55
CA SER A 87 1.75 -9.26 6.56
C SER A 87 1.49 -9.80 5.16
N VAL A 88 0.82 -9.01 4.30
CA VAL A 88 0.51 -9.36 2.90
C VAL A 88 1.78 -9.55 2.05
N ASN A 89 2.82 -8.78 2.35
CA ASN A 89 4.07 -8.75 1.58
C ASN A 89 5.24 -9.47 2.26
N ARG A 90 5.01 -10.26 3.31
CA ARG A 90 6.07 -10.91 4.11
C ARG A 90 7.15 -11.59 3.26
N LYS A 91 6.76 -12.26 2.16
CA LYS A 91 7.70 -12.92 1.23
C LYS A 91 8.52 -11.93 0.40
N GLY A 92 7.94 -10.80 0.00
CA GLY A 92 8.62 -9.76 -0.80
C GLY A 92 9.48 -8.82 0.03
N LEU A 93 9.17 -8.63 1.32
CA LEU A 93 9.97 -7.79 2.23
C LEU A 93 11.42 -8.27 2.39
N GLN A 94 11.68 -9.56 2.22
CA GLN A 94 13.04 -10.09 2.33
C GLN A 94 13.88 -9.88 1.07
N ALA A 95 13.26 -9.49 -0.05
CA ALA A 95 13.92 -9.39 -1.35
C ALA A 95 14.10 -7.93 -1.80
N SER A 96 13.07 -7.08 -1.66
CA SER A 96 13.08 -5.77 -2.34
C SER A 96 11.99 -4.79 -1.88
N ALA A 97 11.46 -4.92 -0.66
CA ALA A 97 10.47 -3.96 -0.15
C ALA A 97 10.66 -3.56 1.30
N ALA A 98 10.51 -2.27 1.59
CA ALA A 98 10.50 -1.69 2.92
C ALA A 98 9.16 -0.99 3.17
N VAL A 99 8.47 -1.31 4.27
CA VAL A 99 7.18 -0.72 4.63
C VAL A 99 7.31 -0.08 6.01
N SER A 100 7.00 1.22 6.10
CA SER A 100 7.16 1.99 7.33
C SER A 100 5.95 2.85 7.65
N TYR A 101 5.80 3.16 8.94
CA TYR A 101 4.87 4.14 9.46
C TYR A 101 5.63 5.46 9.67
N ARG A 102 5.13 6.58 9.16
CA ARG A 102 5.72 7.90 9.41
C ARG A 102 4.68 9.00 9.37
N GLU A 103 4.89 10.02 10.19
CA GLU A 103 4.30 11.35 9.95
C GLU A 103 5.01 11.98 8.75
N MET A 104 4.25 12.69 7.91
CA MET A 104 4.55 12.99 6.51
C MET A 104 5.71 13.99 6.32
N CYS A 105 6.94 13.56 6.63
CA CYS A 105 8.19 14.26 6.33
C CYS A 105 9.24 13.24 5.85
N LEU A 106 9.30 13.03 4.54
CA LEU A 106 10.33 12.21 3.89
C LEU A 106 10.89 12.91 2.66
N ALA A 107 12.21 12.91 2.56
CA ALA A 107 12.92 13.26 1.33
C ALA A 107 13.12 11.95 0.54
N PHE A 108 12.55 11.90 -0.67
CA PHE A 108 12.81 10.81 -1.62
C PHE A 108 13.93 11.21 -2.59
N PRO A 109 14.77 10.27 -3.03
CA PRO A 109 15.73 10.52 -4.11
C PRO A 109 15.02 11.02 -5.37
N SER A 110 15.65 11.92 -6.14
CA SER A 110 15.05 12.58 -7.31
C SER A 110 14.68 11.64 -8.47
N ARG A 111 15.08 10.36 -8.41
CA ARG A 111 14.83 9.34 -9.44
C ARG A 111 13.74 8.33 -9.06
N MET A 112 13.11 8.52 -7.89
CA MET A 112 12.07 7.62 -7.40
C MET A 112 10.73 7.93 -8.05
N VAL A 113 10.03 6.92 -8.55
CA VAL A 113 8.65 7.10 -9.04
C VAL A 113 7.71 7.11 -7.84
N HIS A 114 6.89 8.15 -7.72
CA HIS A 114 5.94 8.31 -6.62
C HIS A 114 4.55 7.90 -7.10
N LEU A 115 3.95 6.92 -6.43
CA LEU A 115 2.59 6.49 -6.67
C LEU A 115 1.71 6.90 -5.49
N ILE A 116 0.60 7.56 -5.82
CA ILE A 116 -0.44 8.01 -4.90
C ILE A 116 -1.75 7.50 -5.48
N TRP A 117 -2.52 6.77 -4.67
CA TRP A 117 -3.79 6.16 -5.05
C TRP A 117 -4.93 6.67 -4.18
#